data_AF-A0A1S1K3E0-F1
#
_entry.id   AF-A0A1S1K3E0-F1
#
_cell.length_a   1.000
_cell.length_b   1.000
_cell.length_c   1.000
_cell.angle_alpha   90.00
_cell.angle_beta   90.00
_cell.angle_gamma   90.00
#
_symmetry.space_group_name_H-M   'P 1'
#
loop_
_entity.id
_entity.type
_entity.pdbx_description
1 polymer ?
#
loop_
_entity_poly.entity_id
_entity_poly.type
_entity_poly.pdbx_seq_one_letter_code
_entity_poly.pdbx_strand_id
1 'polypeptide(L)'
;MANGLEVNAGGLRAAAGASDALAAGLVAGAVDGCFGGDDPSAAGVGAVNAALNVVRERQARRVVGQAGDLSVGGGRYDDTDSSGAGAISATV
;
A
#
# COMPACT_ATOMS: atom_id res chain seq x y z
N MET A 1 30.69 -8.36 1.39
CA MET A 1 29.94 -8.17 0.13
C MET A 1 29.16 -6.88 0.26
N ALA A 2 29.69 -5.78 -0.28
CA ALA A 2 29.05 -4.46 -0.30
C ALA A 2 29.00 -4.03 -1.77
N ASN A 3 28.10 -4.63 -2.54
CA ASN A 3 27.66 -4.01 -3.79
C ASN A 3 26.61 -2.98 -3.38
N GLY A 4 26.84 -1.71 -3.72
CA GLY A 4 26.08 -0.55 -3.28
C GLY A 4 24.57 -0.79 -3.37
N LEU A 5 23.95 -0.94 -2.20
CA LEU A 5 22.52 -0.79 -2.04
C LEU A 5 22.26 0.72 -1.93
N GLU A 6 22.36 1.45 -3.04
CA GLU A 6 21.84 2.81 -3.11
C GLU A 6 20.32 2.72 -3.00
N VAL A 7 19.80 2.99 -1.80
CA VAL A 7 18.36 3.01 -1.57
C VAL A 7 17.80 4.34 -2.06
N ASN A 8 16.97 4.27 -3.10
CA ASN A 8 16.23 5.42 -3.60
C ASN A 8 15.02 5.70 -2.69
N ALA A 9 15.21 6.50 -1.65
CA ALA A 9 14.16 6.92 -0.72
C ALA A 9 12.99 7.65 -1.43
N GLY A 10 13.29 8.42 -2.48
CA GLY A 10 12.28 9.05 -3.33
C GLY A 10 11.41 8.01 -4.07
N GLY A 11 12.02 6.96 -4.58
CA GLY A 11 11.33 5.81 -5.19
C GLY A 11 10.47 5.04 -4.20
N LEU A 12 10.93 4.89 -2.95
CA LEU A 12 10.17 4.25 -1.87
C LEU A 12 8.91 5.05 -1.51
N ARG A 13 9.03 6.38 -1.40
CA ARG A 13 7.89 7.29 -1.18
C ARG A 13 6.91 7.30 -2.36
N ALA A 14 7.40 7.29 -3.59
CA ALA A 14 6.56 7.19 -4.79
C ALA A 14 5.79 5.85 -4.84
N ALA A 15 6.45 4.74 -4.49
CA ALA A 15 5.81 3.43 -4.40
C ALA A 15 4.73 3.40 -3.31
N ALA A 16 4.98 4.01 -2.15
CA ALA A 16 3.97 4.14 -1.09
C ALA A 16 2.71 4.88 -1.59
N GLY A 17 2.88 6.03 -2.24
CA GLY A 17 1.74 6.78 -2.80
C GLY A 17 0.97 6.00 -3.88
N ALA A 18 1.68 5.24 -4.74
CA ALA A 18 1.05 4.38 -5.73
C ALA A 18 0.26 3.23 -5.07
N SER A 19 0.78 2.66 -3.99
CA SER A 19 0.10 1.65 -3.17
C SER A 19 -1.17 2.21 -2.52
N ASP A 20 -1.13 3.41 -1.94
CA ASP A 20 -2.33 4.05 -1.38
C ASP A 20 -3.41 4.31 -2.45
N ALA A 21 -3.00 4.77 -3.64
CA ALA A 21 -3.92 4.95 -4.76
C ALA A 21 -4.56 3.62 -5.22
N LEU A 22 -3.78 2.53 -5.24
CA LEU A 22 -4.27 1.19 -5.56
C LEU A 22 -5.25 0.68 -4.48
N ALA A 23 -4.97 0.92 -3.21
CA ALA A 23 -5.87 0.60 -2.12
C ALA A 23 -7.21 1.37 -2.23
N ALA A 24 -7.15 2.66 -2.57
CA ALA A 24 -8.34 3.47 -2.82
C ALA A 24 -9.15 2.92 -4.01
N GLY A 25 -8.49 2.53 -5.10
CA GLY A 25 -9.15 1.93 -6.26
C GLY A 25 -9.83 0.59 -5.96
N LEU A 26 -9.25 -0.23 -5.08
CA LEU A 26 -9.84 -1.50 -4.63
C LEU A 26 -11.14 -1.28 -3.85
N VAL A 27 -11.18 -0.25 -3.00
CA VAL A 27 -12.38 0.14 -2.25
C VAL A 27 -13.43 0.76 -3.18
N ALA A 28 -13.03 1.66 -4.07
CA ALA A 28 -13.93 2.33 -5.02
C ALA A 28 -14.59 1.37 -6.00
N GLY A 29 -13.92 0.27 -6.36
CA GLY A 29 -14.48 -0.75 -7.25
C GLY A 29 -15.45 -1.73 -6.56
N ALA A 30 -15.74 -1.57 -5.26
CA ALA A 30 -16.67 -2.44 -4.53
C ALA A 30 -18.01 -2.53 -5.27
N VAL A 31 -18.55 -3.75 -5.35
CA VAL A 31 -19.81 -3.99 -6.06
C VAL A 31 -20.97 -3.76 -5.10
N ASP A 32 -21.98 -3.00 -5.54
CA ASP A 32 -23.22 -2.89 -4.79
C ASP A 32 -23.97 -4.23 -4.79
N GLY A 33 -24.61 -4.54 -3.66
CA GLY A 33 -25.38 -5.78 -3.52
C GLY A 33 -26.47 -5.86 -4.58
N CYS A 34 -26.56 -6.99 -5.29
CA CYS A 34 -27.74 -7.33 -6.07
C CYS A 34 -28.87 -7.62 -5.07
N PHE A 35 -29.70 -6.62 -4.76
CA PHE A 35 -30.89 -6.77 -3.91
C PHE A 35 -32.15 -7.14 -4.72
N GLY A 36 -31.98 -7.62 -5.96
CA GLY A 36 -33.06 -7.81 -6.91
C GLY A 36 -33.68 -9.21 -6.88
N GLY A 37 -34.67 -9.41 -6.01
CA GLY A 37 -35.71 -10.45 -6.13
C GLY A 37 -35.50 -11.75 -5.35
N ASP A 38 -36.61 -12.41 -5.00
CA ASP A 38 -36.70 -13.67 -4.23
C ASP A 38 -36.12 -14.91 -4.96
N ASP A 39 -35.35 -14.72 -6.04
CA ASP A 39 -34.72 -15.81 -6.78
C ASP A 39 -33.48 -16.30 -6.02
N PRO A 40 -33.37 -17.62 -5.71
CA PRO A 40 -32.21 -18.17 -5.01
C PRO A 40 -30.88 -17.90 -5.72
N SER A 41 -30.90 -17.73 -7.05
CA SER A 41 -29.72 -17.37 -7.84
C SER A 41 -29.23 -15.95 -7.52
N ALA A 42 -30.17 -15.00 -7.32
CA ALA A 42 -29.84 -13.63 -6.95
C ALA A 42 -29.23 -13.56 -5.54
N ALA A 43 -29.75 -14.35 -4.60
CA ALA A 43 -29.16 -14.49 -3.26
C ALA A 43 -27.72 -15.04 -3.31
N GLY A 44 -27.46 -16.04 -4.18
CA GLY A 44 -26.12 -16.57 -4.42
C GLY A 44 -25.14 -15.52 -4.97
N VAL A 45 -25.58 -14.73 -5.97
CA VAL A 45 -24.78 -13.62 -6.52
C VAL A 45 -24.50 -12.56 -5.46
N GLY A 46 -25.50 -12.22 -4.63
CA GLY A 46 -25.34 -11.30 -3.50
C GLY A 46 -24.28 -11.77 -2.50
N ALA A 47 -24.29 -13.05 -2.13
CA ALA A 47 -23.31 -13.64 -1.23
C ALA A 47 -21.88 -13.60 -1.81
N VAL A 48 -21.72 -13.90 -3.11
CA VAL A 48 -20.41 -13.81 -3.79
C VAL A 48 -19.91 -12.37 -3.86
N ASN A 49 -20.78 -11.41 -4.17
CA ASN A 49 -20.44 -9.98 -4.19
C ASN A 49 -20.01 -9.49 -2.80
N ALA A 50 -20.70 -9.91 -1.74
CA ALA A 50 -20.32 -9.60 -0.37
C ALA A 50 -18.93 -10.18 -0.01
N ALA A 51 -18.68 -11.44 -0.37
CA ALA A 51 -17.37 -12.08 -0.15
C ALA A 51 -16.25 -11.35 -0.92
N LEU A 52 -16.50 -10.93 -2.16
CA LEU A 52 -15.57 -10.14 -2.95
C LEU A 52 -15.25 -8.79 -2.30
N ASN A 53 -16.25 -8.10 -1.76
CA ASN A 53 -16.04 -6.84 -1.05
C ASN A 53 -15.16 -7.03 0.19
N VAL A 54 -15.39 -8.08 0.99
CA VAL A 54 -14.53 -8.43 2.15
C VAL A 54 -13.08 -8.67 1.72
N VAL A 55 -12.87 -9.41 0.63
CA VAL A 55 -11.51 -9.69 0.11
C VAL A 55 -10.83 -8.42 -0.37
N ARG A 56 -11.54 -7.55 -1.11
CA ARG A 56 -11.01 -6.26 -1.58
C ARG A 56 -10.60 -5.36 -0.42
N GLU A 57 -11.43 -5.28 0.61
CA GLU A 57 -11.14 -4.49 1.80
C GLU A 57 -9.92 -5.02 2.56
N ARG A 58 -9.80 -6.35 2.72
CA ARG A 58 -8.59 -6.97 3.30
C ARG A 58 -7.36 -6.68 2.46
N GLN A 59 -7.47 -6.72 1.14
CA GLN A 59 -6.36 -6.42 0.23
C GLN A 59 -5.93 -4.96 0.34
N ALA A 60 -6.88 -4.02 0.35
CA ALA A 60 -6.61 -2.60 0.52
C ALA A 60 -5.84 -2.33 1.82
N ARG A 61 -6.25 -2.92 2.95
CA ARG A 61 -5.54 -2.78 4.23
C ARG A 61 -4.10 -3.28 4.17
N ARG A 62 -3.84 -4.42 3.50
CA ARG A 62 -2.48 -4.94 3.33
C ARG A 62 -1.61 -3.99 2.52
N VAL A 63 -2.14 -3.43 1.45
CA VAL A 63 -1.43 -2.50 0.57
C VAL A 63 -1.11 -1.18 1.29
N VAL A 64 -2.05 -0.65 2.08
CA VAL A 64 -1.80 0.53 2.94
C VAL A 64 -0.71 0.25 3.98
N GLY A 65 -0.72 -0.93 4.60
CA GLY A 65 0.36 -1.33 5.51
C GLY A 65 1.73 -1.33 4.85
N GLN A 66 1.82 -1.90 3.64
CA GLN A 66 3.05 -1.88 2.84
C GLN A 66 3.48 -0.46 2.45
N ALA A 67 2.53 0.41 2.10
CA ALA A 67 2.82 1.82 1.82
C ALA A 67 3.43 2.53 3.05
N GLY A 68 2.88 2.26 4.24
CA GLY A 68 3.42 2.75 5.51
C GLY A 68 4.86 2.29 5.74
N ASP A 69 5.14 0.99 5.57
CA ASP A 69 6.47 0.43 5.73
C ASP A 69 7.49 1.04 4.76
N LEU A 70 7.10 1.25 3.49
CA LEU A 70 7.93 1.90 2.47
C LEU A 70 8.22 3.36 2.81
N SER A 71 7.22 4.10 3.31
CA SER A 71 7.39 5.50 3.72
C SER A 71 8.33 5.62 4.93
N VAL A 72 8.12 4.78 5.97
CA VAL A 72 8.98 4.74 7.17
C VAL A 72 10.41 4.31 6.80
N GLY A 73 10.56 3.29 5.95
CA GLY A 73 11.87 2.85 5.47
C GLY A 73 12.62 3.97 4.75
N GLY A 74 11.92 4.72 3.88
CA GLY A 74 12.51 5.82 3.13
C GLY A 74 13.01 6.95 4.04
N GLY A 75 12.19 7.36 5.01
CA GLY A 75 12.59 8.41 5.96
C GLY A 75 13.82 8.03 6.79
N ARG A 76 13.89 6.78 7.29
CA ARG A 76 15.06 6.32 8.04
C ARG A 76 16.34 6.31 7.22
N TYR A 77 16.24 6.05 5.92
CA TYR A 77 17.40 6.15 5.00
C TYR A 77 17.86 7.59 4.83
N ASP A 78 16.93 8.52 4.56
CA ASP A 78 17.26 9.95 4.43
C ASP A 78 17.94 10.49 5.71
N ASP A 79 17.41 10.14 6.89
CA ASP A 79 17.98 10.56 8.17
C ASP A 79 19.39 10.01 8.40
N THR A 80 19.61 8.74 8.03
CA THR A 80 20.91 8.07 8.17
C THR A 80 21.94 8.70 7.24
N ASP A 81 21.56 8.95 5.98
CA ASP A 81 22.44 9.56 4.98
C ASP A 81 22.80 11.00 5.35
N SER A 82 21.81 11.80 5.73
CA SER A 82 21.97 13.16 6.24
C SER A 82 22.91 13.22 7.46
N SER A 83 22.69 12.36 8.45
CA SER A 83 23.49 12.32 9.67
C SER A 83 24.93 11.87 9.39
N GLY A 84 25.10 10.88 8.51
CA GLY A 84 26.41 10.41 8.08
C GLY A 84 27.20 11.49 7.34
N ALA A 85 26.57 12.18 6.38
CA ALA A 85 27.18 13.29 5.65
C ALA A 85 27.59 14.43 6.60
N GLY A 86 26.75 14.76 7.58
CA GLY A 86 27.06 15.76 8.61
C GLY A 86 28.28 15.39 9.46
N ALA A 87 28.38 14.14 9.90
CA ALA A 87 29.53 13.65 10.67
C ALA A 87 30.84 13.69 9.85
N ILE A 88 30.79 13.30 8.57
CA ILE A 88 31.96 13.38 7.69
C ILE A 88 32.37 14.83 7.50
N SER A 89 31.42 15.73 7.20
CA SER A 89 31.70 17.16 7.01
C SER A 89 32.28 17.82 8.26
N ALA A 90 31.95 17.35 9.45
CA ALA A 90 32.49 17.87 10.72
C ALA A 90 33.93 17.38 11.02
N THR A 91 34.44 16.40 10.26
CA THR A 91 35.76 15.80 10.48
C THR A 91 36.84 16.41 9.55
N VAL A 92 36.44 17.18 8.53
CA VAL A 92 37.33 17.76 7.50
C VAL A 92 37.58 19.25 7.76
#